data_AF-A0A2V5LRJ1-F1
#
_entry.id   AF-A0A2V5LRJ1-F1
#
_cell.length_a   1.000
_cell.length_b   1.000
_cell.length_c   1.000
_cell.angle_alpha   90.00
_cell.angle_beta   90.00
_cell.angle_gamma   90.00
#
_symmetry.space_group_name_H-M   'P 1'
#
loop_
_entity.id
_entity.type
_entity.pdbx_description
1 polymer ?
#
loop_
_entity_poly.entity_id
_entity_poly.type
_entity_poly.pdbx_seq_one_letter_code
_entity_poly.pdbx_strand_id
1 'polypeptide(L)'
;MTTSTSTSLISIVAAPPSGRAKAVVLDHHDYASSVILRGRTVPWDNAVEYCAYFSQAQGLLRPDTALLDLGRLYDHLATGNTRLEAAMAGRSRTGYALRTLLADEGTTKSVQEFATVFAQTAREPVVLRIPSPMNWLLATHAFGGAAYVAELSADDAENASMYVSDWLRSFTKLPISGVLLDDRCHKEGGAHVSVPLETYTPIANVTGNYRWTLGQLDGRQVKLHAETAEGGYIPDAFWHGAQIALPDTDFFYAEVPVSARPEDVLARLESFK
;
A
#
# COMPACT_ATOMS: atom_id res chain seq x y z
N MET A 1 9.05 -2.63 28.53
CA MET A 1 8.63 -2.38 27.14
C MET A 1 7.25 -1.78 27.18
N THR A 2 7.15 -0.47 27.03
CA THR A 2 5.89 0.24 26.89
C THR A 2 5.27 -0.18 25.56
N THR A 3 4.17 -0.92 25.61
CA THR A 3 3.30 -1.14 24.45
C THR A 3 2.76 0.21 24.04
N SER A 4 3.41 0.87 23.07
CA SER A 4 2.85 2.08 22.45
C SER A 4 1.60 1.64 21.71
N THR A 5 0.44 2.00 22.22
CA THR A 5 -0.84 1.73 21.56
C THR A 5 -0.83 2.46 20.22
N SER A 6 -0.69 1.72 19.12
CA SER A 6 -0.77 2.29 17.78
C SER A 6 -2.16 2.89 17.57
N THR A 7 -2.23 4.16 17.16
CA THR A 7 -3.49 4.80 16.75
C THR A 7 -3.94 4.17 15.44
N SER A 8 -5.18 3.68 15.36
CA SER A 8 -5.72 3.09 14.13
C SER A 8 -6.02 4.16 13.07
N LEU A 9 -6.05 3.79 11.79
CA LEU A 9 -6.34 4.73 10.70
C LEU A 9 -7.70 5.40 10.86
N ILE A 10 -8.72 4.68 11.32
CA ILE A 10 -10.04 5.30 11.57
C ILE A 10 -9.98 6.41 12.63
N SER A 11 -9.13 6.26 13.66
CA SER A 11 -8.91 7.32 14.64
C SER A 11 -8.16 8.52 14.05
N ILE A 12 -7.26 8.29 13.09
CA ILE A 12 -6.57 9.36 12.34
C ILE A 12 -7.56 10.12 11.46
N VAL A 13 -8.46 9.41 10.79
CA VAL A 13 -9.53 10.01 9.98
C VAL A 13 -10.43 10.89 10.85
N ALA A 14 -10.81 10.42 12.03
CA ALA A 14 -11.64 11.19 12.96
C ALA A 14 -10.92 12.38 13.62
N ALA A 15 -9.60 12.30 13.80
CA ALA A 15 -8.79 13.34 14.43
C ALA A 15 -7.42 13.46 13.72
N PRO A 16 -7.35 14.20 12.59
CA PRO A 16 -6.14 14.28 11.78
C PRO A 16 -4.96 14.90 12.56
N PRO A 17 -3.80 14.23 12.66
CA PRO A 17 -2.61 14.75 13.34
C PRO A 17 -2.11 16.09 12.80
N SER A 18 -2.38 16.38 11.51
CA SER A 18 -2.04 17.67 10.90
C SER A 18 -2.90 18.85 11.38
N GLY A 19 -4.01 18.58 12.06
CA GLY A 19 -5.00 19.59 12.46
C GLY A 19 -5.92 20.06 11.33
N ARG A 20 -5.88 19.42 10.16
CA ARG A 20 -6.81 19.67 9.04
C ARG A 20 -8.24 19.23 9.40
N ALA A 21 -9.22 19.80 8.71
CA ALA A 21 -10.62 19.39 8.86
C ALA A 21 -10.87 17.92 8.44
N LYS A 22 -10.15 17.45 7.41
CA LYS A 22 -10.20 16.06 6.92
C LYS A 22 -8.79 15.50 6.81
N ALA A 23 -8.60 14.24 7.17
CA ALA A 23 -7.30 13.58 7.03
C ALA A 23 -6.90 13.44 5.55
N VAL A 24 -5.59 13.54 5.28
CA VAL A 24 -5.00 13.35 3.97
C VAL A 24 -4.02 12.18 4.02
N VAL A 25 -4.40 11.06 3.40
CA VAL A 25 -3.53 9.93 3.12
C VAL A 25 -2.89 10.16 1.75
N LEU A 26 -1.57 10.26 1.71
CA LEU A 26 -0.84 10.63 0.50
C LEU A 26 0.17 9.55 0.12
N ASP A 27 0.02 8.97 -1.06
CA ASP A 27 1.14 8.33 -1.73
C ASP A 27 1.95 9.40 -2.47
N HIS A 28 3.14 9.68 -1.96
CA HIS A 28 4.06 10.62 -2.56
C HIS A 28 5.31 9.93 -3.11
N HIS A 29 5.33 8.60 -3.25
CA HIS A 29 6.53 7.85 -3.55
C HIS A 29 7.18 8.29 -4.87
N ASP A 30 6.43 8.25 -5.97
CA ASP A 30 6.96 8.55 -7.31
C ASP A 30 7.38 10.02 -7.43
N TYR A 31 6.54 10.94 -6.97
CA TYR A 31 6.85 12.37 -6.92
C TYR A 31 8.07 12.69 -6.03
N ALA A 32 8.14 12.14 -4.82
CA ALA A 32 9.28 12.37 -3.93
C ALA A 32 10.56 11.81 -4.52
N SER A 33 10.51 10.64 -5.17
CA SER A 33 11.67 10.07 -5.84
C SER A 33 12.19 10.99 -6.95
N SER A 34 11.31 11.60 -7.77
CA SER A 34 11.74 12.48 -8.85
C SER A 34 12.35 13.78 -8.32
N VAL A 35 11.73 14.41 -7.31
CA VAL A 35 12.14 15.72 -6.79
C VAL A 35 13.35 15.62 -5.85
N ILE A 36 13.36 14.64 -4.95
CA ILE A 36 14.37 14.51 -3.89
C ILE A 36 15.58 13.71 -4.37
N LEU A 37 15.36 12.58 -5.04
CA LEU A 37 16.46 11.73 -5.48
C LEU A 37 17.09 12.24 -6.78
N ARG A 38 16.40 13.11 -7.53
CA ARG A 38 16.90 13.81 -8.73
C ARG A 38 17.50 12.85 -9.77
N GLY A 39 16.77 11.77 -10.06
CA GLY A 39 17.19 10.73 -11.00
C GLY A 39 18.08 9.64 -10.41
N ARG A 40 18.43 9.70 -9.11
CA ARG A 40 18.99 8.53 -8.41
C ARG A 40 17.90 7.50 -8.16
N THR A 41 18.30 6.23 -8.13
CA THR A 41 17.41 5.11 -7.81
C THR A 41 16.90 5.22 -6.38
N VAL A 42 15.67 4.72 -6.16
CA VAL A 42 15.13 4.56 -4.82
C VAL A 42 16.00 3.55 -4.04
N PRO A 43 16.47 3.89 -2.82
CA PRO A 43 17.37 3.03 -2.04
C PRO A 43 16.61 1.89 -1.34
N TRP A 44 15.93 1.03 -2.09
CA TRP A 44 15.20 -0.11 -1.54
C TRP A 44 16.10 -1.12 -0.81
N ASP A 45 17.38 -1.19 -1.18
CA ASP A 45 18.37 -2.07 -0.55
C ASP A 45 18.91 -1.52 0.79
N ASN A 46 18.57 -0.28 1.14
CA ASN A 46 19.02 0.36 2.38
C ASN A 46 17.85 1.08 3.06
N ALA A 47 17.22 0.40 4.01
CA ALA A 47 16.06 0.93 4.73
C ALA A 47 16.34 2.27 5.44
N VAL A 48 17.57 2.50 5.93
CA VAL A 48 17.94 3.76 6.59
C VAL A 48 17.97 4.91 5.58
N GLU A 49 18.60 4.69 4.42
CA GLU A 49 18.61 5.69 3.34
C GLU A 49 17.19 5.94 2.79
N TYR A 50 16.37 4.88 2.69
CA TYR A 50 14.97 5.02 2.32
C TYR A 50 14.21 5.91 3.29
N CYS A 51 14.32 5.63 4.59
CA CYS A 51 13.66 6.42 5.62
C CYS A 51 14.14 7.87 5.61
N ALA A 52 15.43 8.12 5.36
CA ALA A 52 15.97 9.48 5.32
C ALA A 52 15.31 10.34 4.24
N TYR A 53 15.18 9.84 3.01
CA TYR A 53 14.50 10.61 1.95
C TYR A 53 12.99 10.64 2.15
N PHE A 54 12.39 9.55 2.63
CA PHE A 54 10.96 9.49 2.92
C PHE A 54 10.57 10.52 3.98
N SER A 55 11.33 10.63 5.07
CA SER A 55 11.14 11.65 6.11
C SER A 55 11.29 13.09 5.57
N GLN A 56 12.15 13.31 4.58
CA GLN A 56 12.25 14.61 3.92
C GLN A 56 10.95 14.95 3.16
N ALA A 57 10.37 13.99 2.44
CA ALA A 57 9.08 14.17 1.78
C ALA A 57 7.94 14.41 2.79
N GLN A 58 7.91 13.62 3.87
CA GLN A 58 6.95 13.78 4.97
C GLN A 58 6.99 15.19 5.58
N GLY A 59 8.19 15.73 5.85
CA GLY A 59 8.35 17.08 6.39
C GLY A 59 7.85 18.20 5.47
N LEU A 60 7.91 17.98 4.14
CA LEU A 60 7.46 18.93 3.12
C LEU A 60 5.95 18.86 2.87
N LEU A 61 5.42 17.65 2.68
CA LEU A 61 4.04 17.43 2.26
C LEU A 61 3.07 17.31 3.45
N ARG A 62 3.59 16.92 4.62
CA ARG A 62 2.86 16.78 5.88
C ARG A 62 1.54 16.01 5.72
N PRO A 63 1.52 14.80 5.12
CA PRO A 63 0.34 13.96 5.15
C PRO A 63 0.03 13.51 6.59
N ASP A 64 -1.16 12.99 6.81
CA ASP A 64 -1.60 12.53 8.13
C ASP A 64 -1.09 11.11 8.47
N THR A 65 -0.49 10.42 7.50
CA THR A 65 0.02 9.06 7.63
C THR A 65 1.36 8.87 6.91
N ALA A 66 2.13 7.89 7.41
CA ALA A 66 3.30 7.36 6.71
C ALA A 66 2.91 6.10 5.93
N LEU A 67 2.60 6.28 4.64
CA LEU A 67 2.22 5.17 3.75
C LEU A 67 3.46 4.42 3.25
N LEU A 68 3.58 3.14 3.61
CA LEU A 68 4.61 2.24 3.11
C LEU A 68 4.01 1.24 2.13
N ASP A 69 4.44 1.28 0.87
CA ASP A 69 4.02 0.31 -0.14
C ASP A 69 4.95 -0.91 -0.14
N LEU A 70 4.45 -2.03 0.37
CA LEU A 70 5.19 -3.29 0.36
C LEU A 70 5.10 -4.02 -0.98
N GLY A 71 4.10 -3.73 -1.82
CA GLY A 71 4.05 -4.25 -3.19
C GLY A 71 5.26 -3.83 -3.99
N ARG A 72 5.58 -2.53 -3.99
CA ARG A 72 6.79 -1.99 -4.65
C ARG A 72 8.09 -2.57 -4.11
N LEU A 73 8.18 -2.78 -2.79
CA LEU A 73 9.35 -3.41 -2.19
C LEU A 73 9.50 -4.88 -2.64
N TYR A 74 8.41 -5.63 -2.68
CA TYR A 74 8.43 -7.00 -3.22
C TYR A 74 8.79 -7.02 -4.70
N ASP A 75 8.25 -6.11 -5.51
CA ASP A 75 8.60 -6.00 -6.93
C ASP A 75 10.11 -5.76 -7.10
N HIS A 76 10.69 -4.85 -6.31
CA HIS A 76 12.14 -4.61 -6.29
C HIS A 76 12.93 -5.88 -5.91
N LEU A 77 12.54 -6.57 -4.83
CA LEU A 77 13.26 -7.75 -4.32
C LEU A 77 13.09 -9.00 -5.20
N ALA A 78 11.97 -9.11 -5.91
CA ALA A 78 11.68 -10.24 -6.79
C ALA A 78 12.30 -10.06 -8.19
N THR A 79 12.43 -8.83 -8.67
CA THR A 79 12.95 -8.55 -10.01
C THR A 79 14.37 -9.08 -10.17
N GLY A 80 14.56 -10.03 -11.09
CA GLY A 80 15.87 -10.62 -11.39
C GLY A 80 16.33 -11.69 -10.39
N ASN A 81 15.50 -12.07 -9.41
CA ASN A 81 15.78 -13.13 -8.46
C ASN A 81 15.45 -14.50 -9.07
N THR A 82 16.34 -15.00 -9.93
CA THR A 82 16.13 -16.24 -10.70
C THR A 82 15.85 -17.47 -9.83
N ARG A 83 16.39 -17.53 -8.61
CA ARG A 83 16.08 -18.60 -7.64
C ARG A 83 14.60 -18.58 -7.23
N LEU A 84 14.10 -17.40 -6.88
CA LEU A 84 12.72 -17.23 -6.44
C LEU A 84 11.74 -17.42 -7.61
N GLU A 85 12.08 -16.90 -8.79
CA GLU A 85 11.31 -17.13 -10.02
C GLU A 85 11.18 -18.62 -10.33
N ALA A 86 12.28 -19.37 -10.28
CA ALA A 86 12.26 -20.82 -10.49
C ALA A 86 11.44 -21.56 -9.42
N ALA A 87 11.51 -21.12 -8.16
CA ALA A 87 10.70 -21.69 -7.08
C ALA A 87 9.19 -21.44 -7.30
N MET A 88 8.81 -20.22 -7.70
CA MET A 88 7.42 -19.87 -8.03
C MET A 88 6.91 -20.67 -9.23
N ALA A 89 7.76 -20.94 -10.22
CA ALA A 89 7.42 -21.75 -11.38
C ALA A 89 7.40 -23.27 -11.12
N GLY A 90 7.71 -23.71 -9.90
CA GLY A 90 7.81 -25.13 -9.56
C GLY A 90 6.51 -25.92 -9.70
N ARG A 91 5.33 -25.26 -9.66
CA ARG A 91 4.01 -25.87 -9.87
C ARG A 91 3.03 -24.89 -10.50
N SER A 92 2.15 -25.40 -11.36
CA SER A 92 1.15 -24.61 -12.09
C SER A 92 -0.17 -24.38 -11.36
N ARG A 93 -0.42 -25.02 -10.20
CA ARG A 93 -1.68 -24.87 -9.48
C ARG A 93 -1.89 -23.42 -9.02
N THR A 94 -3.13 -22.92 -9.11
CA THR A 94 -3.52 -21.58 -8.69
C THR A 94 -3.05 -21.27 -7.26
N GLY A 95 -2.51 -20.08 -7.06
CA GLY A 95 -2.01 -19.61 -5.77
C GLY A 95 -0.69 -20.23 -5.29
N TYR A 96 -0.11 -21.22 -5.99
CA TYR A 96 1.19 -21.78 -5.59
C TYR A 96 2.31 -20.74 -5.66
N ALA A 97 2.42 -20.02 -6.78
CA ALA A 97 3.45 -19.00 -6.96
C ALA A 97 3.36 -17.91 -5.88
N LEU A 98 2.15 -17.41 -5.60
CA LEU A 98 1.92 -16.44 -4.51
C LEU A 98 2.33 -16.99 -3.15
N ARG A 99 1.90 -18.21 -2.81
CA ARG A 99 2.30 -18.85 -1.55
C ARG A 99 3.82 -18.96 -1.45
N THR A 100 4.49 -19.35 -2.53
CA THR A 100 5.95 -19.48 -2.58
C THR A 100 6.63 -18.12 -2.42
N LEU A 101 6.12 -17.06 -3.04
CA LEU A 101 6.63 -15.69 -2.89
C LEU A 101 6.56 -15.22 -1.42
N LEU A 102 5.37 -15.33 -0.82
CA LEU A 102 5.14 -14.83 0.54
C LEU A 102 5.81 -15.71 1.62
N ALA A 103 6.10 -16.97 1.31
CA ALA A 103 6.80 -17.90 2.21
C ALA A 103 8.32 -17.94 2.00
N ASP A 104 8.89 -17.21 1.03
CA ASP A 104 10.35 -17.16 0.85
C ASP A 104 11.00 -16.44 2.03
N GLU A 105 11.72 -17.20 2.86
CA GLU A 105 12.29 -16.71 4.13
C GLU A 105 13.21 -15.51 3.94
N GLY A 106 14.03 -15.49 2.88
CA GLY A 106 14.97 -14.40 2.61
C GLY A 106 14.25 -13.10 2.24
N THR A 107 13.28 -13.19 1.34
CA THR A 107 12.47 -12.04 0.90
C THR A 107 11.62 -11.51 2.06
N THR A 108 10.89 -12.39 2.74
CA THR A 108 10.01 -12.01 3.85
C THR A 108 10.80 -11.43 5.03
N LYS A 109 11.98 -11.94 5.35
CA LYS A 109 12.87 -11.35 6.35
C LYS A 109 13.32 -9.94 5.95
N SER A 110 13.75 -9.76 4.70
CA SER A 110 14.20 -8.45 4.20
C SER A 110 13.08 -7.41 4.27
N VAL A 111 11.86 -7.79 3.89
CA VAL A 111 10.67 -6.94 3.98
C VAL A 111 10.33 -6.58 5.42
N GLN A 112 10.38 -7.56 6.34
CA GLN A 112 10.14 -7.30 7.77
C GLN A 112 11.17 -6.37 8.37
N GLU A 113 12.45 -6.57 8.09
CA GLU A 113 13.54 -5.70 8.56
C GLU A 113 13.35 -4.27 8.03
N PHE A 114 13.01 -4.14 6.74
CA PHE A 114 12.72 -2.85 6.12
C PHE A 114 11.53 -2.15 6.78
N ALA A 115 10.39 -2.84 6.91
CA ALA A 115 9.19 -2.31 7.55
C ALA A 115 9.43 -1.96 9.03
N THR A 116 10.29 -2.71 9.71
CA THR A 116 10.69 -2.42 11.10
C THR A 116 11.45 -1.10 11.19
N VAL A 117 12.47 -0.90 10.36
CA VAL A 117 13.25 0.36 10.32
C VAL A 117 12.33 1.53 9.95
N PHE A 118 11.44 1.33 8.97
CA PHE A 118 10.45 2.34 8.58
C PHE A 118 9.53 2.72 9.74
N ALA A 119 8.91 1.73 10.40
CA ALA A 119 7.99 1.99 11.50
C ALA A 119 8.65 2.58 12.75
N GLN A 120 9.95 2.33 12.95
CA GLN A 120 10.72 2.95 14.04
C GLN A 120 11.16 4.39 13.72
N THR A 121 11.22 4.75 12.44
CA THR A 121 11.72 6.07 11.99
C THR A 121 10.58 7.03 11.64
N ALA A 122 9.43 6.52 11.21
CA ALA A 122 8.25 7.31 10.89
C ALA A 122 7.75 8.10 12.11
N ARG A 123 7.38 9.36 11.90
CA ARG A 123 6.79 10.21 12.94
C ARG A 123 5.26 10.14 12.90
N GLU A 124 4.74 10.04 11.68
CA GLU A 124 3.33 9.86 11.39
C GLU A 124 2.94 8.38 11.57
N PRO A 125 1.66 8.09 11.89
CA PRO A 125 1.22 6.72 12.04
C PRO A 125 1.33 5.93 10.72
N VAL A 126 1.81 4.69 10.80
CA VAL A 126 2.19 3.90 9.62
C VAL A 126 0.99 3.16 9.05
N VAL A 127 0.77 3.31 7.75
CA VAL A 127 -0.20 2.53 6.98
C VAL A 127 0.56 1.69 5.97
N LEU A 128 0.30 0.38 5.94
CA LEU A 128 0.86 -0.49 4.91
C LEU A 128 -0.07 -0.50 3.71
N ARG A 129 0.44 -0.17 2.52
CA ARG A 129 -0.24 -0.51 1.26
C ARG A 129 0.33 -1.82 0.74
N ILE A 130 -0.56 -2.74 0.39
CA ILE A 130 -0.21 -4.01 -0.25
C ILE A 130 -1.16 -4.23 -1.43
N PRO A 131 -0.75 -4.94 -2.49
CA PRO A 131 -1.70 -5.40 -3.51
C PRO A 131 -2.84 -6.21 -2.87
N SER A 132 -4.06 -6.11 -3.42
CA SER A 132 -5.15 -7.00 -3.03
C SER A 132 -4.75 -8.48 -3.29
N PRO A 133 -5.31 -9.46 -2.56
CA PRO A 133 -5.03 -10.87 -2.84
C PRO A 133 -5.26 -11.26 -4.30
N MET A 134 -6.29 -10.72 -4.95
CA MET A 134 -6.49 -10.89 -6.39
C MET A 134 -5.32 -10.31 -7.20
N ASN A 135 -4.90 -9.08 -6.94
CA ASN A 135 -3.76 -8.47 -7.64
C ASN A 135 -2.44 -9.23 -7.41
N TRP A 136 -2.21 -9.74 -6.21
CA TRP A 136 -1.08 -10.63 -5.91
C TRP A 136 -1.12 -11.94 -6.70
N LEU A 137 -2.31 -12.55 -6.80
CA LEU A 137 -2.51 -13.73 -7.64
C LEU A 137 -2.21 -13.41 -9.10
N LEU A 138 -2.80 -12.34 -9.64
CA LEU A 138 -2.61 -11.90 -11.02
C LEU A 138 -1.12 -11.69 -11.34
N ALA A 139 -0.39 -11.01 -10.44
CA ALA A 139 1.03 -10.72 -10.61
C ALA A 139 1.89 -12.00 -10.62
N THR A 140 1.55 -12.99 -9.80
CA THR A 140 2.32 -14.23 -9.68
C THR A 140 1.85 -15.34 -10.61
N HIS A 141 0.67 -15.22 -11.22
CA HIS A 141 0.08 -16.22 -12.09
C HIS A 141 0.97 -16.55 -13.30
N ALA A 142 1.69 -15.55 -13.82
CA ALA A 142 2.61 -15.71 -14.95
C ALA A 142 3.71 -16.75 -14.70
N PHE A 143 4.14 -16.95 -13.44
CA PHE A 143 5.15 -17.94 -13.10
C PHE A 143 4.62 -19.38 -13.19
N GLY A 144 3.31 -19.59 -13.06
CA GLY A 144 2.67 -20.91 -13.15
C GLY A 144 2.57 -21.46 -14.58
N GLY A 145 3.03 -20.72 -15.59
CA GLY A 145 2.97 -21.13 -17.00
C GLY A 145 1.58 -21.02 -17.64
N ALA A 146 0.60 -20.47 -16.92
CA ALA A 146 -0.75 -20.25 -17.43
C ALA A 146 -0.78 -19.01 -18.32
N ALA A 147 -1.20 -19.19 -19.57
CA ALA A 147 -1.20 -18.14 -20.59
C ALA A 147 -2.35 -17.12 -20.42
N TYR A 148 -3.41 -17.48 -19.69
CA TYR A 148 -4.62 -16.66 -19.59
C TYR A 148 -4.98 -16.35 -18.15
N VAL A 149 -5.23 -15.07 -17.91
CA VAL A 149 -5.62 -14.50 -16.63
C VAL A 149 -7.13 -14.63 -16.37
N ALA A 150 -7.89 -14.96 -17.43
CA ALA A 150 -9.35 -15.03 -17.43
C ALA A 150 -9.96 -16.19 -16.61
N GLU A 151 -9.14 -17.02 -15.97
CA GLU A 151 -9.58 -18.16 -15.16
C GLU A 151 -9.66 -17.85 -13.67
N LEU A 152 -9.14 -16.71 -13.20
CA LEU A 152 -9.16 -16.36 -11.77
C LEU A 152 -10.51 -15.77 -11.35
N SER A 153 -11.02 -16.26 -10.22
CA SER A 153 -12.32 -15.92 -9.66
C SER A 153 -12.20 -15.30 -8.26
N ALA A 154 -13.32 -14.77 -7.74
CA ALA A 154 -13.37 -14.29 -6.35
C ALA A 154 -13.03 -15.38 -5.32
N ASP A 155 -13.39 -16.65 -5.60
CA ASP A 155 -13.07 -17.80 -4.75
C ASP A 155 -11.55 -18.04 -4.68
N ASP A 156 -10.84 -17.86 -5.81
CA ASP A 156 -9.38 -17.95 -5.82
C ASP A 156 -8.75 -16.85 -4.95
N ALA A 157 -9.29 -15.63 -5.05
CA ALA A 157 -8.83 -14.50 -4.26
C ALA A 157 -9.11 -14.67 -2.75
N GLU A 158 -10.27 -15.22 -2.39
CA GLU A 158 -10.58 -15.62 -1.01
C GLU A 158 -9.58 -16.65 -0.51
N ASN A 159 -9.29 -17.69 -1.29
CA ASN A 159 -8.31 -18.71 -0.93
C ASN A 159 -6.89 -18.12 -0.77
N ALA A 160 -6.48 -17.22 -1.66
CA ALA A 160 -5.20 -16.53 -1.59
C ALA A 160 -5.08 -15.60 -0.39
N SER A 161 -6.19 -15.05 0.09
CA SER A 161 -6.21 -14.19 1.28
C SER A 161 -5.70 -14.92 2.52
N MET A 162 -5.78 -16.26 2.58
CA MET A 162 -5.14 -17.05 3.64
C MET A 162 -3.62 -16.85 3.66
N TYR A 163 -2.95 -16.89 2.50
CA TYR A 163 -1.49 -16.72 2.41
C TYR A 163 -1.07 -15.30 2.80
N VAL A 164 -1.82 -14.30 2.34
CA VAL A 164 -1.60 -12.90 2.71
C VAL A 164 -1.82 -12.70 4.21
N SER A 165 -2.87 -13.31 4.78
CA SER A 165 -3.15 -13.22 6.22
C SER A 165 -2.04 -13.83 7.08
N ASP A 166 -1.50 -14.98 6.68
CA ASP A 166 -0.39 -15.65 7.38
C ASP A 166 0.88 -14.80 7.32
N TRP A 167 1.20 -14.26 6.14
CA TRP A 167 2.31 -13.33 5.96
C TRP A 167 2.15 -12.04 6.80
N LEU A 168 0.94 -11.46 6.84
CA LEU A 168 0.63 -10.27 7.65
C LEU A 168 0.87 -10.48 9.15
N ARG A 169 0.71 -11.70 9.67
CA ARG A 169 0.99 -12.02 11.08
C ARG A 169 2.44 -11.75 11.47
N SER A 170 3.34 -11.69 10.49
CA SER A 170 4.74 -11.41 10.74
C SER A 170 5.03 -9.94 11.09
N PHE A 171 4.10 -9.02 10.83
CA PHE A 171 4.23 -7.59 11.15
C PHE A 171 3.56 -7.19 12.47
N THR A 172 3.06 -8.16 13.24
CA THR A 172 2.22 -7.94 14.44
C THR A 172 2.90 -7.22 15.58
N LYS A 173 4.23 -7.17 15.57
CA LYS A 173 5.04 -6.43 16.54
C LYS A 173 5.24 -4.96 16.16
N LEU A 174 4.86 -4.57 14.93
CA LEU A 174 5.02 -3.21 14.44
C LEU A 174 3.82 -2.33 14.82
N PRO A 175 4.04 -1.03 15.10
CA PRO A 175 2.97 -0.08 15.38
C PRO A 175 2.27 0.36 14.09
N ILE A 176 1.54 -0.56 13.46
CA ILE A 176 0.78 -0.30 12.23
C ILE A 176 -0.60 0.25 12.61
N SER A 177 -1.04 1.27 11.90
CA SER A 177 -2.34 1.92 12.05
C SER A 177 -3.40 1.31 11.14
N GLY A 178 -2.99 0.80 9.98
CA GLY A 178 -3.89 0.17 9.04
C GLY A 178 -3.18 -0.55 7.90
N VAL A 179 -3.96 -1.36 7.18
CA VAL A 179 -3.56 -2.05 5.96
C VAL A 179 -4.53 -1.66 4.85
N LEU A 180 -4.02 -1.14 3.75
CA LEU A 180 -4.78 -0.81 2.55
C LEU A 180 -4.48 -1.83 1.45
N LEU A 181 -5.51 -2.55 1.02
CA LEU A 181 -5.46 -3.41 -0.15
C LEU A 181 -5.64 -2.56 -1.40
N ASP A 182 -4.62 -2.50 -2.26
CA ASP A 182 -4.71 -1.85 -3.54
C ASP A 182 -5.34 -2.82 -4.56
N ASP A 183 -6.61 -2.58 -4.88
CA ASP A 183 -7.39 -3.39 -5.83
C ASP A 183 -7.36 -2.79 -7.24
N ARG A 184 -6.51 -1.78 -7.51
CA ARG A 184 -6.40 -1.17 -8.85
C ARG A 184 -5.52 -2.03 -9.76
N CYS A 185 -5.80 -1.99 -11.06
CA CYS A 185 -4.92 -2.57 -12.06
C CYS A 185 -3.89 -1.53 -12.50
N HIS A 186 -2.61 -1.76 -12.19
CA HIS A 186 -1.51 -0.85 -12.51
C HIS A 186 -0.90 -1.07 -13.91
N LYS A 187 -1.32 -2.14 -14.62
CA LYS A 187 -0.87 -2.41 -15.99
C LYS A 187 -1.94 -1.96 -16.99
N GLU A 188 -1.59 -1.03 -17.88
CA GLU A 188 -2.46 -0.62 -18.98
C GLU A 188 -2.87 -1.85 -19.82
N GLY A 189 -4.18 -2.04 -20.00
CA GLY A 189 -4.74 -3.21 -20.70
C GLY A 189 -4.60 -4.54 -19.95
N GLY A 190 -4.14 -4.52 -18.69
CA GLY A 190 -4.10 -5.69 -17.82
C GLY A 190 -5.50 -6.16 -17.44
N ALA A 191 -5.64 -7.47 -17.18
CA ALA A 191 -6.88 -7.98 -16.61
C ALA A 191 -7.08 -7.40 -15.20
N HIS A 192 -8.28 -6.87 -14.96
CA HIS A 192 -8.72 -6.43 -13.64
C HIS A 192 -9.90 -7.29 -13.22
N VAL A 193 -9.78 -7.93 -12.06
CA VAL A 193 -10.87 -8.69 -11.45
C VAL A 193 -11.13 -8.03 -10.10
N SER A 194 -12.16 -7.19 -10.03
CA SER A 194 -12.50 -6.54 -8.77
C SER A 194 -13.17 -7.53 -7.84
N VAL A 195 -12.61 -7.66 -6.64
CA VAL A 195 -13.14 -8.52 -5.59
C VAL A 195 -13.51 -7.63 -4.40
N PRO A 196 -14.75 -7.71 -3.89
CA PRO A 196 -15.18 -6.91 -2.75
C PRO A 196 -14.34 -7.17 -1.49
N LEU A 197 -14.17 -6.13 -0.66
CA LEU A 197 -13.33 -6.19 0.55
C LEU A 197 -13.82 -7.25 1.55
N GLU A 198 -15.14 -7.44 1.64
CA GLU A 198 -15.78 -8.43 2.50
C GLU A 198 -15.42 -9.88 2.15
N THR A 199 -14.97 -10.15 0.92
CA THR A 199 -14.50 -11.48 0.50
C THR A 199 -13.20 -11.86 1.23
N TYR A 200 -12.38 -10.90 1.64
CA TYR A 200 -11.09 -11.14 2.27
C TYR A 200 -11.16 -11.38 3.78
N THR A 201 -12.06 -12.28 4.21
CA THR A 201 -12.33 -12.60 5.62
C THR A 201 -11.05 -12.96 6.43
N PRO A 202 -10.12 -13.81 5.93
CA PRO A 202 -8.86 -14.08 6.62
C PRO A 202 -8.03 -12.84 6.95
N ILE A 203 -7.99 -11.85 6.04
CA ILE A 203 -7.26 -10.59 6.25
C ILE A 203 -8.02 -9.74 7.26
N ALA A 204 -9.33 -9.57 7.12
CA ALA A 204 -10.18 -8.84 8.06
C ALA A 204 -10.03 -9.37 9.49
N ASN A 205 -9.96 -10.70 9.66
CA ASN A 205 -9.71 -11.33 10.95
C ASN A 205 -8.33 -10.97 11.53
N VAL A 206 -7.27 -11.03 10.72
CA VAL A 206 -5.92 -10.66 11.20
C VAL A 206 -5.86 -9.19 11.56
N THR A 207 -6.29 -8.29 10.67
CA THR A 207 -6.25 -6.85 10.93
C THR A 207 -7.10 -6.47 12.14
N GLY A 208 -8.30 -7.05 12.28
CA GLY A 208 -9.18 -6.85 13.45
C GLY A 208 -8.54 -7.30 14.76
N ASN A 209 -7.91 -8.48 14.79
CA ASN A 209 -7.22 -9.00 15.98
C ASN A 209 -6.08 -8.07 16.46
N TYR A 210 -5.39 -7.41 15.54
CA TYR A 210 -4.29 -6.48 15.84
C TYR A 210 -4.72 -5.01 15.81
N ARG A 211 -6.03 -4.72 15.68
CA ARG A 211 -6.62 -3.38 15.63
C ARG A 211 -6.07 -2.49 14.51
N TRP A 212 -5.62 -3.10 13.43
CA TRP A 212 -5.29 -2.39 12.20
C TRP A 212 -6.59 -2.11 11.46
N THR A 213 -6.84 -0.85 11.10
CA THR A 213 -7.94 -0.55 10.18
C THR A 213 -7.63 -1.18 8.83
N LEU A 214 -8.51 -2.02 8.34
CA LEU A 214 -8.43 -2.58 7.00
C LEU A 214 -9.20 -1.68 6.04
N GLY A 215 -8.61 -1.39 4.88
CA GLY A 215 -9.32 -0.72 3.79
C GLY A 215 -8.95 -1.29 2.43
N GLN A 216 -9.74 -0.93 1.43
CA GLN A 216 -9.49 -1.25 0.02
C GLN A 216 -9.53 0.02 -0.79
N LEU A 217 -8.46 0.26 -1.54
CA LEU A 217 -8.38 1.32 -2.53
C LEU A 217 -8.83 0.76 -3.88
N ASP A 218 -9.93 1.29 -4.39
CA ASP A 218 -10.31 1.16 -5.80
C ASP A 218 -9.88 2.43 -6.56
N GLY A 219 -10.01 2.46 -7.89
CA GLY A 219 -9.57 3.60 -8.72
C GLY A 219 -10.30 4.92 -8.45
N ARG A 220 -11.22 4.97 -7.48
CA ARG A 220 -12.11 6.10 -7.19
C ARG A 220 -12.20 6.46 -5.72
N GLN A 221 -11.99 5.50 -4.82
CA GLN A 221 -12.18 5.71 -3.39
C GLN A 221 -11.41 4.68 -2.54
N VAL A 222 -11.30 4.96 -1.26
CA VAL A 222 -10.88 4.04 -0.22
C VAL A 222 -12.10 3.66 0.62
N LYS A 223 -12.45 2.37 0.64
CA LYS A 223 -13.47 1.82 1.53
C LYS A 223 -12.81 1.23 2.76
N LEU A 224 -13.28 1.59 3.95
CA LEU A 224 -12.80 1.00 5.19
C LEU A 224 -13.70 -0.18 5.62
N HIS A 225 -13.10 -1.30 6.01
CA HIS A 225 -13.83 -2.50 6.41
C HIS A 225 -14.53 -2.29 7.74
N ALA A 226 -15.81 -2.66 7.82
CA ALA A 226 -16.67 -2.55 9.00
C ALA A 226 -16.83 -1.11 9.55
N GLU A 227 -16.48 -0.10 8.76
CA GLU A 227 -16.61 1.31 9.09
C GLU A 227 -17.50 2.01 8.06
N THR A 228 -18.17 3.09 8.46
CA THR A 228 -18.95 3.92 7.52
C THR A 228 -18.11 4.98 6.82
N ALA A 229 -16.86 5.16 7.24
CA ALA A 229 -15.99 6.20 6.73
C ALA A 229 -15.46 5.85 5.33
N GLU A 230 -15.59 6.79 4.40
CA GLU A 230 -15.16 6.67 3.01
C GLU A 230 -14.06 7.68 2.69
N GLY A 231 -13.05 7.25 1.94
CA GLY A 231 -11.96 8.10 1.47
C GLY A 231 -12.12 8.45 0.00
N GLY A 232 -12.17 9.73 -0.34
CA GLY A 232 -12.28 10.17 -1.73
C GLY A 232 -10.92 10.19 -2.41
N TYR A 233 -10.83 9.60 -3.61
CA TYR A 233 -9.62 9.68 -4.43
C TYR A 233 -9.50 11.06 -5.08
N ILE A 234 -8.35 11.71 -4.90
CA ILE A 234 -8.03 12.98 -5.55
C ILE A 234 -7.37 12.68 -6.91
N PRO A 235 -7.99 13.05 -8.04
CA PRO A 235 -7.46 12.74 -9.35
C PRO A 235 -6.19 13.54 -9.67
N ASP A 236 -5.33 12.95 -10.49
CA ASP A 236 -4.09 13.54 -11.02
C ASP A 236 -4.24 15.01 -11.45
N ALA A 237 -5.27 15.32 -12.24
CA ALA A 237 -5.53 16.66 -12.77
C ALA A 237 -5.62 17.76 -11.69
N PHE A 238 -5.99 17.42 -10.45
CA PHE A 238 -6.00 18.37 -9.32
C PHE A 238 -4.61 18.98 -9.08
N TRP A 239 -3.58 18.14 -9.13
CA TRP A 239 -2.18 18.53 -8.92
C TRP A 239 -1.61 19.38 -10.06
N HIS A 240 -2.24 19.32 -11.23
CA HIS A 240 -1.89 20.08 -12.43
C HIS A 240 -2.68 21.39 -12.60
N GLY A 241 -3.27 21.92 -11.52
CA GLY A 241 -3.94 23.21 -11.55
C GLY A 241 -5.40 23.16 -12.02
N ALA A 242 -5.97 21.99 -12.32
CA ALA A 242 -7.39 21.89 -12.66
C ALA A 242 -8.28 22.24 -11.47
N GLN A 243 -9.31 23.06 -11.68
CA GLN A 243 -10.24 23.45 -10.63
C GLN A 243 -11.28 22.34 -10.43
N ILE A 244 -10.92 21.35 -9.61
CA ILE A 244 -11.74 20.17 -9.31
C ILE A 244 -12.36 20.34 -7.93
N ALA A 245 -13.66 20.12 -7.82
CA ALA A 245 -14.34 20.07 -6.53
C ALA A 245 -13.85 18.84 -5.77
N LEU A 246 -13.40 19.04 -4.52
CA LEU A 246 -13.00 17.93 -3.67
C LEU A 246 -14.22 17.02 -3.40
N PRO A 247 -14.03 15.69 -3.37
CA PRO A 247 -15.12 14.77 -3.09
C PRO A 247 -15.66 15.00 -1.67
N ASP A 248 -16.97 14.84 -1.50
CA ASP A 248 -17.60 14.95 -0.18
C ASP A 248 -17.50 13.62 0.57
N THR A 249 -16.31 13.34 1.08
CA THR A 249 -15.93 12.09 1.78
C THR A 249 -15.30 12.39 3.14
N ASP A 250 -15.14 11.40 4.02
CA ASP A 250 -14.63 11.62 5.39
C ASP A 250 -13.14 11.97 5.43
N PHE A 251 -12.37 11.43 4.47
CA PHE A 251 -10.96 11.75 4.29
C PHE A 251 -10.59 11.76 2.81
N PHE A 252 -9.35 12.17 2.52
CA PHE A 252 -8.81 12.18 1.17
C PHE A 252 -7.70 11.15 1.03
N TYR A 253 -7.71 10.44 -0.09
CA TYR A 253 -6.58 9.67 -0.57
C TYR A 253 -6.07 10.29 -1.87
N ALA A 254 -4.77 10.46 -2.01
CA ALA A 254 -4.21 11.00 -3.23
C ALA A 254 -2.85 10.39 -3.55
N GLU A 255 -2.53 10.32 -4.83
CA GLU A 255 -1.20 10.02 -5.32
C GLU A 255 -0.64 11.27 -5.97
N VAL A 256 0.55 11.71 -5.56
CA VAL A 256 1.18 12.88 -6.16
C VAL A 256 1.86 12.44 -7.46
N PRO A 257 1.46 12.99 -8.61
CA PRO A 257 2.02 12.63 -9.91
C PRO A 257 3.49 13.05 -10.00
N VAL A 258 4.30 12.23 -10.67
CA VAL A 258 5.71 12.53 -10.92
C VAL A 258 5.93 13.83 -11.71
N SER A 259 4.95 14.18 -12.55
CA SER A 259 4.92 15.37 -13.40
C SER A 259 4.52 16.65 -12.66
N ALA A 260 4.01 16.56 -11.43
CA ALA A 260 3.51 17.71 -10.70
C ALA A 260 4.66 18.66 -10.29
N ARG A 261 4.41 19.97 -10.36
CA ARG A 261 5.40 20.99 -9.96
C ARG A 261 5.37 21.17 -8.45
N PRO A 262 6.52 21.27 -7.76
CA PRO A 262 6.55 21.37 -6.30
C PRO A 262 5.72 22.53 -5.72
N GLU A 263 5.78 23.70 -6.34
CA GLU A 263 5.00 24.88 -5.95
C GLU A 263 3.49 24.65 -6.07
N ASP A 264 3.04 23.93 -7.11
CA ASP A 264 1.63 23.63 -7.33
C ASP A 264 1.14 22.60 -6.30
N VAL A 265 1.96 21.57 -6.01
CA VAL A 265 1.67 20.56 -4.99
C VAL A 265 1.50 21.21 -3.62
N LEU A 266 2.45 22.06 -3.21
CA LEU A 266 2.38 22.75 -1.92
C LEU A 266 1.18 23.71 -1.85
N ALA A 267 0.91 24.47 -2.92
CA ALA A 267 -0.26 25.34 -2.97
C ALA A 267 -1.58 24.55 -2.88
N ARG A 268 -1.66 23.37 -3.50
CA ARG A 268 -2.82 22.47 -3.41
C ARG A 268 -3.00 21.86 -2.04
N LEU A 269 -1.91 21.50 -1.35
CA LEU A 269 -2.00 20.94 0.00
C LEU A 269 -2.62 21.93 1.01
N GLU A 270 -2.42 23.22 0.79
CA GLU A 270 -3.05 24.29 1.58
C GLU A 270 -4.58 24.34 1.39
N SER A 271 -5.12 23.80 0.29
CA SER A 271 -6.56 23.74 0.06
C SER A 271 -7.28 22.61 0.81
N PHE A 272 -6.53 21.69 1.43
CA PHE A 272 -7.08 20.67 2.35
C PHE A 272 -7.26 21.17 3.79
N LYS A 273 -7.00 22.46 4.05
CA LYS A 273 -7.17 23.08 5.38
C LYS A 273 -8.63 23.09 5.82
#